data_AF-A0AAV8YWF1-F1
#
_entry.id   AF-A0AAV8YWF1-F1
#
_cell.length_a   1.000
_cell.length_b   1.000
_cell.length_c   1.000
_cell.angle_alpha   90.00
_cell.angle_beta   90.00
_cell.angle_gamma   90.00
#
_symmetry.space_group_name_H-M   'P 1'
#
loop_
_entity.id
_entity.type
_entity.pdbx_description
1 polymer ?
#
loop_
_entity_poly.entity_id
_entity_poly.type
_entity_poly.pdbx_seq_one_letter_code
_entity_poly.pdbx_strand_id
1 'polypeptide(L)'
;MWFLVVCSIVVSTIVIVMSCDGVEKCGQQIVKTCFLYREVMEKPALKDDLVLFAKFVKQLSPKFSAAGFFQINQSLLSALFSAVMTYLIIIIQFNMTLYLMQYEAKT
;
A
#
# COMPACT_ATOMS: atom_id res chain seq x y z
N MET A 1 18.30 -9.70 20.63
CA MET A 1 18.92 -9.19 19.38
C MET A 1 18.03 -9.42 18.16
N TRP A 2 17.64 -10.66 17.84
CA TRP A 2 16.78 -10.98 16.67
C TRP A 2 15.40 -10.30 16.67
N PHE A 3 14.70 -10.23 17.80
CA PHE A 3 13.40 -9.54 17.88
C PHE A 3 13.47 -8.06 17.50
N LEU A 4 14.51 -7.35 17.92
CA LEU A 4 14.69 -5.93 17.59
C LEU A 4 14.95 -5.72 16.09
N VAL A 5 15.70 -6.64 15.46
CA VAL A 5 15.97 -6.61 14.02
C VAL A 5 14.68 -6.83 13.23
N VAL A 6 13.86 -7.82 13.63
CA VAL A 6 12.58 -8.10 12.98
C VAL A 6 11.63 -6.90 13.10
N CYS A 7 11.50 -6.31 14.30
CA CYS A 7 10.69 -5.12 14.49
C CYS A 7 11.16 -3.95 13.63
N SER A 8 12.48 -3.72 13.53
CA SER A 8 13.03 -2.66 12.69
C SER A 8 12.67 -2.84 11.21
N ILE A 9 12.78 -4.07 10.68
CA ILE A 9 12.47 -4.36 9.27
C ILE A 9 10.99 -4.12 8.97
N VAL A 10 10.10 -4.53 9.86
CA VAL A 10 8.65 -4.33 9.72
C VAL A 10 8.32 -2.83 9.69
N VAL A 11 8.89 -2.05 10.61
CA VAL A 11 8.67 -0.60 10.67
C VAL A 11 9.20 0.08 9.40
N SER A 12 10.40 -0.25 8.95
CA SER A 12 10.96 0.31 7.71
C SER A 12 10.09 0.00 6.50
N THR A 13 9.54 -1.21 6.40
CA THR A 13 8.65 -1.60 5.31
C THR A 13 7.36 -0.79 5.32
N ILE A 14 6.76 -0.58 6.49
CA ILE A 14 5.55 0.26 6.65
C ILE A 14 5.84 1.69 6.19
N VAL A 15 6.95 2.27 6.65
CA VAL A 15 7.32 3.66 6.30
C VAL A 15 7.53 3.82 4.79
N ILE A 16 8.19 2.86 4.14
CA ILE A 16 8.40 2.87 2.68
C ILE A 16 7.06 2.80 1.96
N VAL A 17 6.18 1.86 2.32
CA VAL A 17 4.86 1.69 1.69
C VAL A 17 4.02 2.95 1.84
N MET A 18 3.98 3.55 3.03
CA MET A 18 3.22 4.77 3.28
C MET A 18 3.78 5.98 2.51
N SER A 19 5.10 6.06 2.38
CA SER A 19 5.76 7.13 1.64
C SER A 19 5.48 7.01 0.13
N CYS A 20 5.57 5.79 -0.42
CA CYS A 20 5.21 5.52 -1.83
C CYS A 20 3.74 5.83 -2.13
N ASP A 21 2.82 5.39 -1.25
CA ASP A 21 1.39 5.66 -1.37
C ASP A 21 1.08 7.17 -1.26
N GLY A 22 1.79 7.88 -0.37
CA GLY A 22 1.69 9.33 -0.22
C GLY A 22 2.13 10.10 -1.46
N VAL A 23 3.24 9.69 -2.10
CA VAL A 23 3.71 10.28 -3.35
C VAL A 23 2.71 10.07 -4.48
N GLU A 24 2.15 8.86 -4.62
CA GLU A 24 1.13 8.58 -5.64
C GLU A 24 -0.14 9.42 -5.42
N LYS A 25 -0.63 9.49 -4.17
CA LYS A 25 -1.80 10.32 -3.82
C LYS A 25 -1.57 11.80 -4.07
N CYS A 26 -0.38 12.32 -3.73
CA CYS A 26 -0.01 13.71 -3.99
C CYS A 26 -0.05 14.03 -5.50
N GLY A 27 0.52 13.17 -6.33
CA GLY A 27 0.45 13.30 -7.79
C GLY A 27 -0.99 13.37 -8.30
N GLN A 28 -1.86 12.48 -7.81
CA GLN A 28 -3.29 12.49 -8.17
C GLN A 28 -4.04 13.73 -7.68
N GLN A 29 -3.71 14.26 -6.50
CA GLN A 29 -4.31 15.48 -5.96
C GLN A 29 -3.92 16.70 -6.79
N ILE A 30 -2.64 16.85 -7.17
CA ILE A 30 -2.19 17.96 -8.01
C ILE A 30 -2.94 17.98 -9.35
N VAL A 31 -3.11 16.81 -9.97
CA VAL A 31 -3.88 16.67 -11.22
C VAL A 31 -5.34 17.08 -11.02
N LYS A 32 -6.01 16.61 -9.96
CA LYS A 32 -7.39 16.99 -9.64
C LYS A 32 -7.54 18.50 -9.40
N THR A 33 -6.63 19.09 -8.62
CA THR A 33 -6.65 20.53 -8.32
C THR A 33 -6.46 21.37 -9.58
N CYS A 34 -5.58 20.96 -10.50
CA CYS A 34 -5.45 21.64 -11.80
C CYS A 34 -6.73 21.57 -12.63
N PHE A 35 -7.41 20.42 -12.67
CA PHE A 35 -8.68 20.31 -13.40
C PHE A 35 -9.78 21.18 -12.80
N LEU A 36 -9.91 21.22 -11.47
CA LEU A 36 -10.88 22.10 -10.79
C LEU A 36 -10.58 23.58 -11.06
N TYR A 37 -9.32 24.00 -10.97
CA TYR A 37 -8.94 25.38 -11.17
C TYR A 37 -9.13 25.85 -12.63
N ARG A 38 -9.06 24.92 -13.60
CA ARG A 38 -9.37 25.18 -15.01
C ARG A 38 -10.83 25.60 -15.23
N GLU A 39 -11.77 25.01 -14.50
CA GLU A 39 -13.21 25.31 -14.64
C GLU A 39 -13.55 26.72 -14.15
N VAL A 40 -12.83 27.19 -13.12
CA VAL A 40 -13.04 28.51 -12.50
C VAL A 40 -12.29 29.63 -13.22
N MET A 41 -11.23 29.30 -13.97
CA MET A 41 -10.41 30.28 -14.69
C MET A 41 -11.15 30.92 -15.88
N GLU A 42 -11.11 32.25 -16.00
CA GLU A 42 -11.67 32.98 -17.17
C GLU A 42 -10.65 33.18 -18.30
N LYS A 43 -9.34 33.16 -18.01
CA LYS A 43 -8.30 33.42 -19.02
C LYS A 43 -7.99 32.18 -19.85
N PRO A 44 -8.27 32.16 -21.17
CA PRO A 44 -8.11 30.96 -22.00
C PRO A 44 -6.65 30.52 -22.17
N ALA A 45 -5.70 31.46 -22.25
CA ALA A 45 -4.28 31.14 -22.41
C ALA A 45 -3.70 30.31 -21.24
N LEU A 46 -4.10 30.60 -20.00
CA LEU A 46 -3.66 29.83 -18.83
C LEU A 46 -4.32 28.44 -18.74
N LYS A 47 -5.46 28.23 -19.41
CA LYS A 47 -6.14 26.92 -19.37
C LYS A 47 -5.33 25.84 -20.07
N ASP A 48 -4.69 26.19 -21.18
CA ASP A 48 -3.91 25.23 -21.96
C ASP A 48 -2.61 24.86 -21.24
N ASP A 49 -1.95 25.83 -20.60
CA ASP A 49 -0.77 25.59 -19.74
C ASP A 49 -1.12 24.69 -18.54
N LEU A 50 -2.28 24.92 -17.90
CA LEU A 50 -2.73 24.08 -16.78
C LEU A 50 -3.01 22.64 -17.21
N VAL A 51 -3.55 22.44 -18.41
CA VAL A 51 -3.80 21.10 -18.97
C VAL A 51 -2.49 20.41 -19.30
N LEU A 52 -1.52 21.13 -19.87
CA LEU A 52 -0.21 20.60 -20.18
C LEU A 52 0.53 20.20 -18.89
N PHE A 53 0.48 21.04 -17.87
CA PHE A 53 1.02 20.74 -16.54
C PHE A 53 0.32 19.54 -15.88
N ALA A 54 -1.01 19.48 -15.90
CA ALA A 54 -1.76 18.34 -15.36
C ALA A 54 -1.42 17.03 -16.08
N LYS A 55 -1.27 17.06 -17.41
CA LYS A 55 -0.80 15.90 -18.19
C LYS A 55 0.62 15.50 -17.82
N PHE A 56 1.53 16.47 -17.70
CA PHE A 56 2.91 16.24 -17.30
C PHE A 56 3.00 15.58 -15.92
N VAL A 57 2.31 16.13 -14.91
CA VAL A 57 2.27 15.56 -13.55
C VAL A 57 1.63 14.18 -13.54
N LYS A 58 0.56 13.96 -14.30
CA LYS A 58 -0.08 12.65 -14.43
C LYS A 58 0.87 11.59 -15.00
N GLN A 59 1.71 11.99 -15.95
CA GLN A 59 2.68 11.11 -16.60
C GLN A 59 3.94 10.90 -15.73
N LEU A 60 4.30 11.90 -14.92
CA LEU A 60 5.38 11.80 -13.95
C LEU A 60 5.02 10.96 -12.73
N SER A 61 3.75 10.95 -12.31
CA SER A 61 3.29 10.31 -11.07
C SER A 61 3.72 8.84 -11.04
N PRO A 62 4.77 8.48 -10.27
CA PRO A 62 5.34 7.16 -10.32
C PRO A 62 4.38 6.19 -9.64
N LYS A 63 3.97 5.15 -10.37
CA LYS A 63 3.34 3.97 -9.76
C LYS A 63 4.45 3.09 -9.23
N PHE A 64 4.62 3.07 -7.91
CA PHE A 64 5.62 2.23 -7.30
C PHE A 64 5.16 0.77 -7.39
N SER A 65 5.95 -0.08 -8.03
CA SER A 65 5.69 -1.51 -8.12
C SER A 65 6.92 -2.31 -7.70
N ALA A 66 6.70 -3.33 -6.89
CA ALA A 66 7.72 -4.29 -6.51
C ALA A 66 7.92 -5.29 -7.66
N ALA A 67 8.89 -5.00 -8.54
CA ALA A 67 9.28 -5.84 -9.67
C ALA A 67 8.12 -6.28 -10.59
N GLY A 68 7.03 -5.51 -10.64
CA GLY A 68 5.83 -5.83 -11.43
C GLY A 68 4.86 -6.82 -10.79
N PHE A 69 5.21 -7.44 -9.66
CA PHE A 69 4.36 -8.42 -8.97
C PHE A 69 3.26 -7.75 -8.16
N PHE A 70 3.59 -6.65 -7.47
CA PHE A 70 2.66 -5.94 -6.60
C PHE A 70 2.80 -4.44 -6.77
N GLN A 71 1.69 -3.71 -6.66
CA GLN A 71 1.75 -2.26 -6.48
C GLN A 71 2.01 -1.96 -4.99
N ILE A 72 2.95 -1.06 -4.74
CA ILE A 72 3.32 -0.63 -3.40
C ILE A 72 2.32 0.47 -3.00
N ASN A 73 1.17 0.04 -2.51
CA ASN A 73 0.12 0.90 -2.00
C ASN A 73 -0.32 0.46 -0.60
N GLN A 74 -1.16 1.27 0.06
CA GLN A 74 -1.66 0.94 1.40
C GLN A 74 -2.44 -0.39 1.45
N SER A 75 -3.03 -0.83 0.33
CA SER A 75 -3.73 -2.12 0.24
C SER A 75 -2.81 -3.32 0.39
N LEU A 76 -1.54 -3.21 -0.03
CA LEU A 76 -0.53 -4.26 0.17
C LEU A 76 -0.32 -4.55 1.67
N LEU A 77 -0.33 -3.52 2.52
CA LEU A 77 -0.20 -3.70 3.96
C LEU A 77 -1.37 -4.47 4.55
N SER A 78 -2.58 -4.16 4.09
CA SER A 78 -3.81 -4.86 4.49
C SER A 78 -3.79 -6.33 4.04
N ALA A 79 -3.36 -6.59 2.80
CA ALA A 79 -3.24 -7.94 2.27
C ALA A 79 -2.21 -8.78 3.04
N LEU A 80 -1.05 -8.21 3.38
CA LEU A 80 -0.03 -8.86 4.20
C LEU A 80 -0.56 -9.18 5.60
N PHE A 81 -1.20 -8.20 6.24
CA PHE A 81 -1.79 -8.40 7.56
C PHE A 81 -2.85 -9.50 7.54
N SER A 82 -3.73 -9.49 6.54
CA SER A 82 -4.74 -10.53 6.33
C SER A 82 -4.08 -11.91 6.19
N ALA A 83 -3.06 -12.04 5.33
CA ALA A 83 -2.37 -13.31 5.12
C ALA A 83 -1.72 -13.83 6.41
N VAL A 84 -1.02 -12.96 7.16
CA VAL A 84 -0.42 -13.32 8.45
C VAL A 84 -1.48 -13.82 9.43
N MET A 85 -2.61 -13.11 9.55
CA MET A 85 -3.71 -13.54 10.42
C MET A 85 -4.31 -14.87 9.99
N THR A 86 -4.53 -15.08 8.69
CA THR A 86 -5.04 -16.34 8.16
C THR A 86 -4.10 -17.50 8.48
N TYR A 87 -2.80 -17.36 8.25
CA TYR A 87 -1.84 -18.42 8.56
C TYR A 87 -1.72 -18.67 10.06
N LEU A 88 -1.79 -17.64 10.91
CA LEU A 88 -1.83 -17.81 12.36
C LEU A 88 -3.04 -18.65 12.80
N ILE A 89 -4.22 -18.33 12.27
CA ILE A 89 -5.45 -19.07 12.56
C ILE A 89 -5.31 -20.54 12.14
N ILE A 90 -4.80 -20.80 10.93
CA ILE A 90 -4.56 -22.16 10.42
C ILE A 90 -3.61 -22.91 11.36
N ILE A 91 -2.47 -22.31 11.72
CA ILE A 91 -1.48 -22.94 12.60
C ILE A 91 -2.09 -23.28 13.96
N ILE A 92 -2.87 -22.36 14.54
CA ILE A 92 -3.54 -22.59 15.82
C ILE A 92 -4.53 -23.75 15.73
N GLN A 93 -5.36 -23.79 14.68
CA GLN A 93 -6.31 -24.87 14.46
C GLN A 93 -5.61 -26.23 14.35
N PHE A 94 -4.57 -26.32 13.52
CA PHE A 94 -3.78 -27.54 13.38
C PHE A 94 -3.15 -27.99 14.69
N ASN A 95 -2.60 -27.06 15.47
CA ASN A 95 -1.96 -27.37 16.74
C ASN A 95 -2.98 -27.89 17.77
N MET A 96 -4.14 -27.24 17.88
CA MET A 96 -5.24 -27.69 18.75
C MET A 96 -5.72 -29.10 18.38
N THR A 97 -5.91 -29.39 17.09
CA THR A 97 -6.30 -30.73 16.63
C THR A 97 -5.25 -31.79 16.98
N LEU A 98 -3.96 -31.47 16.81
CA LEU A 98 -2.87 -32.39 17.18
C LEU A 98 -2.86 -32.68 18.67
N TYR A 99 -3.04 -31.68 19.53
CA TYR A 99 -3.13 -31.88 20.98
C TYR A 99 -4.30 -32.77 21.38
N LEU A 100 -5.47 -32.60 20.74
CA LEU A 100 -6.65 -33.44 21.01
C LEU A 100 -6.41 -34.90 20.60
N MET A 101 -5.81 -35.15 19.44
CA MET A 101 -5.49 -36.53 19.01
C MET A 101 -4.46 -37.19 19.92
N GLN A 102 -3.50 -36.44 20.46
CA GLN A 102 -2.54 -36.96 21.45
C GLN A 102 -3.20 -37.29 22.79
N TYR A 103 -4.24 -36.55 23.18
CA TYR A 103 -5.00 -36.82 24.41
C TYR A 103 -5.82 -38.11 24.27
N GLU A 104 -6.58 -38.25 23.18
CA GLU A 104 -7.35 -39.47 22.88
C GLU A 104 -6.45 -40.71 22.77
N ALA A 105 -5.28 -40.60 22.12
CA ALA A 105 -4.33 -41.72 21.99
C ALA A 105 -3.70 -42.17 23.33
N LYS A 106 -3.87 -41.40 24.40
CA LYS A 106 -3.34 -41.70 25.73
C LYS A 106 -4.39 -42.28 26.68
N THR A 107 -5.64 -42.36 26.24
CA THR A 107 -6.79 -42.90 26.99
C THR A 107 -7.10 -44.31 26.53
#